data_AF-A0A543DAM8-F1
#
_entry.id   AF-A0A543DAM8-F1
#
_cell.length_a   1.000
_cell.length_b   1.000
_cell.length_c   1.000
_cell.angle_alpha   90.00
_cell.angle_beta   90.00
_cell.angle_gamma   90.00
#
_symmetry.space_group_name_H-M   'P 1'
#
loop_
_entity.id
_entity.type
_entity.pdbx_description
1 polymer ?
#
loop_
_entity_poly.entity_id
_entity_poly.type
_entity_poly.pdbx_seq_one_letter_code
_entity_poly.pdbx_strand_id
1 'polypeptide(L)'
;MTGSVPAAPRSVLLVEDDPGDAFLVQELLAEVDPDLRVVVSESVSEVVKGDLLRRSDCVLLDLNLPGTNGLDGLRRILRAHGTAAVCVLTGLDDEHLGMAAVAAGAQDYLVKGKVDGQVLIRAVRYAVERRRAETSLLRLREEELAAAESVRLERGLLPSPLLAGSAVRARSFYRAGRTRSLIGGDFFDAVLGPTGTVHAIVGDVCGHGPDEAALGALLRVSWRALVLAGVDEPQLLPKLQQVLVSERHDPSLFTTVCTVAIRPGPEGSADALVRLAGHPPPVSLRPEPCPAAPAVGLPLGVSTEATWDALPVSLDAQWALMVYTDGLIEGHGPVAGEPLWEEGLLALLAEERDIDLDELPARLVERAQEFNGGALSDDVAILVLSSDAAPADAPPADPGSGAGEPA
;
A
#
# COMPACT_ATOMS: atom_id res chain seq x y z
N MET A 1 0.28 -15.75 -25.35
CA MET A 1 0.24 -14.36 -25.84
C MET A 1 -1.08 -14.12 -26.58
N THR A 2 -2.17 -13.93 -25.84
CA THR A 2 -3.44 -13.46 -26.40
C THR A 2 -3.42 -11.94 -26.31
N GLY A 3 -2.80 -11.28 -27.29
CA GLY A 3 -2.91 -9.84 -27.44
C GLY A 3 -4.38 -9.51 -27.70
N SER A 4 -5.05 -8.94 -26.70
CA SER A 4 -6.37 -8.34 -26.87
C SER A 4 -6.27 -7.33 -28.01
N VAL A 5 -7.04 -7.53 -29.09
CA VAL A 5 -7.11 -6.57 -30.18
C VAL A 5 -7.66 -5.27 -29.59
N PRO A 6 -6.94 -4.13 -29.68
CA PRO A 6 -7.41 -2.89 -29.10
C PRO A 6 -8.77 -2.50 -29.70
N ALA A 7 -9.70 -2.08 -28.84
CA ALA A 7 -11.05 -1.73 -29.28
C ALA A 7 -11.00 -0.53 -30.24
N ALA A 8 -11.53 -0.71 -31.45
CA ALA A 8 -11.63 0.37 -32.44
C ALA A 8 -12.35 1.60 -31.83
N PRO A 9 -11.98 2.83 -32.24
CA PRO A 9 -12.69 4.04 -31.82
C PRO A 9 -14.16 3.93 -32.21
N ARG A 10 -15.06 4.33 -31.31
CA ARG A 10 -16.51 4.24 -31.51
C ARG A 10 -17.15 5.61 -31.67
N SER A 11 -16.47 6.67 -31.25
CA SER A 11 -16.99 8.03 -31.25
C SER A 11 -15.93 9.05 -31.67
N VAL A 12 -16.20 9.82 -32.72
CA VAL A 12 -15.37 10.94 -33.18
C VAL A 12 -16.17 12.23 -33.07
N LEU A 13 -15.56 13.24 -32.47
CA LEU A 13 -16.07 14.61 -32.45
C LEU A 13 -15.39 15.41 -33.56
N LEU A 14 -16.15 15.82 -34.58
CA LEU A 14 -15.70 16.76 -35.59
C LEU A 14 -16.05 18.18 -35.16
N VAL A 15 -15.07 19.08 -35.13
CA VAL A 15 -15.26 20.51 -34.88
C VAL A 15 -14.98 21.26 -36.17
N GLU A 16 -16.06 21.67 -36.84
CA GLU A 16 -16.08 22.22 -38.19
C GLU A 16 -17.30 23.14 -38.34
N ASP A 17 -17.11 24.36 -38.83
CA ASP A 17 -18.20 25.34 -39.03
C ASP A 17 -18.73 25.35 -40.47
N ASP A 18 -17.94 24.91 -41.45
CA ASP A 18 -18.42 24.78 -42.82
C ASP A 18 -19.25 23.48 -42.99
N PRO A 19 -20.54 23.58 -43.32
CA PRO A 19 -21.41 22.40 -43.42
C PRO A 19 -21.04 21.47 -44.58
N GLY A 20 -20.35 21.98 -45.62
CA GLY A 20 -19.89 21.19 -46.75
C GLY A 20 -18.68 20.33 -46.38
N ASP A 21 -17.68 20.93 -45.74
CA ASP A 21 -16.51 20.22 -45.22
C ASP A 21 -16.92 19.20 -44.15
N ALA A 22 -17.84 19.58 -43.25
CA ALA A 22 -18.36 18.67 -42.23
C ALA A 22 -19.05 17.45 -42.86
N PHE A 23 -19.92 17.69 -43.85
CA PHE A 23 -20.61 16.63 -44.59
C PHE A 23 -19.61 15.70 -45.30
N LEU A 24 -18.60 16.26 -45.96
CA LEU A 24 -17.58 15.47 -46.66
C LEU A 24 -16.82 14.54 -45.70
N VAL A 25 -16.38 15.05 -44.55
CA VAL A 25 -15.67 14.25 -43.54
C VAL A 25 -16.56 13.15 -42.96
N GLN A 26 -17.85 13.44 -42.73
CA GLN A 26 -18.82 12.44 -42.27
C GLN A 26 -19.00 11.31 -43.29
N GLU A 27 -19.18 11.64 -44.57
CA GLU A 27 -19.34 10.63 -45.64
C GLU A 27 -18.08 9.78 -45.80
N LEU A 28 -16.89 10.39 -45.80
CA LEU A 28 -15.62 9.66 -45.90
C LEU A 28 -15.41 8.66 -44.76
N LEU A 29 -15.83 9.01 -43.54
CA LEU A 29 -15.77 8.11 -42.39
C LEU A 29 -16.84 7.02 -42.45
N ALA A 30 -18.08 7.38 -42.81
CA ALA A 30 -19.21 6.46 -42.89
C ALA A 30 -19.05 5.40 -43.99
N GLU A 31 -18.40 5.75 -45.12
CA GLU A 31 -18.10 4.82 -46.21
C GLU A 31 -17.17 3.69 -45.75
N VAL A 32 -16.22 3.99 -44.86
CA VAL A 32 -15.21 3.04 -44.40
C VAL A 32 -15.60 2.31 -43.12
N ASP A 33 -16.27 2.99 -42.20
CA ASP A 33 -16.66 2.45 -40.89
C ASP A 33 -18.08 2.93 -40.51
N PRO A 34 -19.14 2.24 -40.98
CA PRO A 34 -20.53 2.66 -40.77
C PRO A 34 -20.97 2.67 -39.30
N ASP A 35 -20.27 1.94 -38.42
CA ASP A 35 -20.57 1.85 -36.99
C ASP A 35 -19.91 2.99 -36.18
N LEU A 36 -19.02 3.78 -36.81
CA LEU A 36 -18.37 4.91 -36.17
C LEU A 36 -19.34 6.08 -35.99
N ARG A 37 -19.59 6.45 -34.74
CA ARG A 37 -20.42 7.62 -34.44
C ARG A 37 -19.62 8.90 -34.65
N VAL A 38 -20.01 9.71 -35.63
CA VAL A 38 -19.45 11.06 -35.82
C VAL A 38 -20.42 12.10 -35.27
N VAL A 39 -19.98 12.89 -34.30
CA VAL A 39 -20.72 14.03 -33.73
C VAL A 39 -20.08 15.31 -34.24
N VAL A 40 -20.86 16.23 -34.79
CA VAL A 40 -20.35 17.52 -35.32
C VAL A 40 -20.68 18.64 -34.33
N SER A 41 -19.76 19.57 -34.17
CA SER A 41 -19.98 20.84 -33.47
C SER A 41 -19.31 21.97 -34.24
N GLU A 42 -19.97 23.12 -34.34
CA GLU A 42 -19.47 24.29 -35.08
C GLU A 42 -18.55 25.16 -34.21
N SER A 43 -18.39 24.84 -32.92
CA SER A 43 -17.74 25.74 -31.96
C SER A 43 -16.91 25.02 -30.90
N VAL A 44 -15.61 25.38 -30.84
CA VAL A 44 -14.71 24.96 -29.76
C VAL A 44 -15.26 25.34 -28.38
N SER A 45 -15.97 26.48 -28.27
CA SER A 45 -16.49 26.95 -26.99
C SER A 45 -17.61 26.05 -26.44
N GLU A 46 -18.44 25.49 -27.32
CA GLU A 46 -19.47 24.53 -26.94
C GLU A 46 -18.86 23.19 -26.54
N VAL A 47 -17.88 22.73 -27.32
CA VAL A 47 -17.14 21.50 -27.07
C VAL A 47 -16.46 21.50 -25.71
N VAL A 48 -15.80 22.61 -25.34
CA VAL A 48 -15.10 22.75 -24.05
C VAL A 48 -16.05 22.89 -22.87
N LYS A 49 -17.23 23.49 -23.04
CA LYS A 49 -18.23 23.66 -21.97
C LYS A 49 -19.11 22.43 -21.77
N GLY A 50 -19.31 21.62 -22.81
CA GLY A 50 -20.16 20.44 -22.80
C GLY A 50 -19.44 19.15 -22.42
N ASP A 51 -20.19 18.04 -22.52
CA ASP A 51 -19.66 16.69 -22.28
C ASP A 51 -19.12 15.99 -23.53
N LEU A 52 -19.16 16.65 -24.69
CA LEU A 52 -18.77 16.05 -25.98
C LEU A 52 -17.33 15.56 -25.98
N LEU A 53 -16.39 16.30 -25.37
CA LEU A 53 -14.99 15.89 -25.24
C LEU A 53 -14.81 14.62 -24.41
N ARG A 54 -15.60 14.45 -23.34
CA ARG A 54 -15.52 13.28 -22.45
C ARG A 54 -16.14 12.02 -23.07
N ARG A 55 -17.02 12.18 -24.06
CA ARG A 55 -17.75 11.10 -24.73
C ARG A 55 -17.15 10.67 -26.07
N SER A 56 -16.02 11.25 -26.45
CA SER A 56 -15.38 11.02 -27.74
C SER A 56 -14.03 10.34 -27.56
N ASP A 57 -13.70 9.42 -28.45
CA ASP A 57 -12.39 8.77 -28.48
C ASP A 57 -11.36 9.67 -29.19
N CYS A 58 -11.81 10.41 -30.21
CA CYS A 58 -10.99 11.34 -30.97
C CYS A 58 -11.76 12.63 -31.29
N VAL A 59 -11.03 13.73 -31.37
CA VAL A 59 -11.47 15.02 -31.88
C VAL A 59 -10.78 15.24 -33.22
N LEU A 60 -11.54 15.53 -34.26
CA LEU A 60 -11.05 16.10 -35.51
C LEU A 60 -11.33 17.60 -35.45
N LEU A 61 -10.30 18.42 -35.39
CA LEU A 61 -10.43 19.86 -35.19
C LEU A 61 -10.00 20.61 -36.45
N ASP A 62 -10.90 21.36 -37.08
CA ASP A 62 -10.47 22.38 -38.04
C ASP A 62 -9.79 23.56 -37.31
N LEU A 63 -8.73 24.09 -37.90
CA LEU A 63 -8.04 25.28 -37.39
C LEU A 63 -8.65 26.59 -37.90
N ASN A 64 -9.47 26.54 -38.94
CA ASN A 64 -10.08 27.73 -39.55
C ASN A 64 -11.47 28.08 -38.96
N LEU A 65 -11.66 27.85 -37.67
CA LEU A 65 -12.94 28.07 -37.00
C LEU A 65 -13.17 29.55 -36.58
N PRO A 66 -14.39 30.09 -36.78
CA PRO A 66 -14.77 31.42 -36.32
C PRO A 66 -14.52 31.63 -34.83
N GLY A 67 -13.92 32.77 -34.48
CA GLY A 67 -13.64 33.11 -33.08
C GLY A 67 -12.43 32.40 -32.46
N THR A 68 -11.65 31.68 -33.27
CA THR A 68 -10.33 31.17 -32.92
C THR A 68 -9.29 31.65 -33.92
N ASN A 69 -8.07 31.95 -33.46
CA ASN A 69 -6.97 32.36 -34.32
C ASN A 69 -5.85 31.30 -34.24
N GLY A 70 -5.53 30.66 -35.37
CA GLY A 70 -4.48 29.64 -35.45
C GLY A 70 -4.72 28.49 -34.44
N LEU A 71 -3.76 28.26 -33.55
CA LEU A 71 -3.79 27.13 -32.61
C LEU A 71 -4.62 27.36 -31.33
N ASP A 72 -5.30 28.50 -31.20
CA ASP A 72 -6.03 28.82 -29.97
C ASP A 72 -7.20 27.86 -29.69
N GLY A 73 -7.85 27.37 -30.75
CA GLY A 73 -8.87 26.32 -30.63
C GLY A 73 -8.28 25.02 -30.04
N LEU A 74 -7.17 24.56 -30.60
CA LEU A 74 -6.44 23.38 -30.14
C LEU A 74 -6.03 23.51 -28.67
N ARG A 75 -5.40 24.63 -28.31
CA ARG A 75 -4.95 24.88 -26.92
C ARG A 75 -6.10 24.86 -25.93
N ARG A 76 -7.28 25.37 -26.30
CA ARG A 76 -8.48 25.34 -25.45
C ARG A 76 -8.97 23.92 -25.23
N ILE A 77 -8.99 23.08 -26.28
CA ILE A 77 -9.37 21.67 -26.18
C ILE A 77 -8.39 20.90 -25.30
N LEU A 78 -7.08 21.07 -25.51
CA LEU A 78 -6.06 20.39 -24.71
C LEU A 78 -6.11 20.78 -23.21
N ARG A 79 -6.43 22.05 -22.89
CA ARG A 79 -6.61 22.53 -21.51
C ARG A 79 -7.90 22.09 -20.85
N ALA A 80 -8.90 21.66 -21.61
CA ALA A 80 -10.18 21.18 -21.04
C ALA A 80 -10.06 19.80 -20.37
N HIS A 81 -8.86 19.20 -20.37
CA HIS A 81 -8.53 17.91 -19.72
C HIS A 81 -9.45 16.75 -20.16
N GLY A 82 -9.35 16.37 -21.45
CA GLY A 82 -10.01 15.19 -22.01
C GLY A 82 -9.06 14.00 -22.23
N THR A 83 -9.62 12.78 -22.26
CA THR A 83 -8.90 11.55 -22.64
C THR A 83 -8.89 11.32 -24.16
N ALA A 84 -9.69 12.06 -24.92
CA ALA A 84 -9.77 11.96 -26.37
C ALA A 84 -8.41 12.31 -27.02
N ALA A 85 -8.08 11.63 -28.11
CA ALA A 85 -7.05 12.08 -29.02
C ALA A 85 -7.54 13.33 -29.79
N VAL A 86 -6.63 14.16 -30.27
CA VAL A 86 -6.93 15.36 -31.07
C VAL A 86 -6.10 15.30 -32.34
N CYS A 87 -6.76 15.06 -33.46
CA CYS A 87 -6.17 15.27 -34.79
C CYS A 87 -6.66 16.61 -35.33
N VAL A 88 -5.78 17.26 -36.08
CA VAL A 88 -6.06 18.58 -36.62
C VAL A 88 -6.25 18.50 -38.13
N LEU A 89 -7.29 19.14 -38.65
CA LEU A 89 -7.53 19.32 -40.08
C LEU A 89 -6.99 20.69 -40.49
N THR A 90 -6.19 20.72 -41.55
CA THR A 90 -5.50 21.92 -42.06
C THR A 90 -5.83 22.13 -43.53
N GLY A 91 -5.80 23.38 -43.99
CA GLY A 91 -5.94 23.69 -45.42
C GLY A 91 -4.71 23.29 -46.25
N LEU A 92 -4.87 23.25 -47.58
CA LEU A 92 -3.82 22.84 -48.53
C LEU A 92 -2.55 23.69 -48.48
N ASP A 93 -2.65 24.95 -48.04
CA ASP A 93 -1.57 25.94 -48.05
C ASP A 93 -0.87 26.10 -46.69
N ASP A 94 -1.21 25.29 -45.67
CA ASP A 94 -0.78 25.54 -44.29
C ASP A 94 -0.15 24.35 -43.55
N GLU A 95 0.83 23.71 -44.21
CA GLU A 95 1.62 22.61 -43.62
C GLU A 95 2.42 23.08 -42.38
N HIS A 96 2.82 24.35 -42.34
CA HIS A 96 3.52 24.95 -41.19
C HIS A 96 2.64 25.00 -39.94
N LEU A 97 1.35 25.34 -40.09
CA LEU A 97 0.41 25.34 -38.98
C LEU A 97 0.09 23.91 -38.50
N GLY A 98 0.04 22.93 -39.40
CA GLY A 98 -0.10 21.51 -39.03
C GLY A 98 1.05 20.99 -38.15
N MET A 99 2.29 21.28 -38.55
CA MET A 99 3.48 20.96 -37.74
C MET A 99 3.46 21.68 -36.39
N ALA A 100 3.05 22.95 -36.36
CA ALA A 100 2.91 23.71 -35.13
C ALA A 100 1.81 23.14 -34.21
N ALA A 101 0.74 22.56 -34.77
CA ALA A 101 -0.32 21.89 -34.03
C ALA A 101 0.18 20.63 -33.31
N VAL A 102 0.98 19.79 -33.98
CA VAL A 102 1.60 18.61 -33.36
C VAL A 102 2.57 19.04 -32.25
N ALA A 103 3.40 20.05 -32.49
CA ALA A 103 4.28 20.61 -31.46
C ALA A 103 3.51 21.19 -30.26
N ALA A 104 2.28 21.64 -30.46
CA ALA A 104 1.39 22.14 -29.41
C ALA A 104 0.61 21.02 -28.68
N GLY A 105 0.71 19.76 -29.11
CA GLY A 105 0.13 18.60 -28.42
C GLY A 105 -0.98 17.85 -29.18
N ALA A 106 -1.26 18.21 -30.44
CA ALA A 106 -2.10 17.35 -31.30
C ALA A 106 -1.41 16.01 -31.58
N GLN A 107 -2.18 14.94 -31.68
CA GLN A 107 -1.66 13.59 -31.96
C GLN A 107 -1.23 13.41 -33.41
N ASP A 108 -1.89 14.12 -34.33
CA ASP A 108 -1.59 14.13 -35.76
C ASP A 108 -2.19 15.38 -36.44
N TYR A 109 -1.78 15.66 -37.67
CA TYR A 109 -2.45 16.62 -38.56
C TYR A 109 -2.73 16.02 -39.93
N LEU A 110 -3.83 16.46 -40.54
CA LEU A 110 -4.32 16.01 -41.82
C LEU A 110 -4.60 17.22 -42.71
N VAL A 111 -4.34 17.09 -44.00
CA VAL A 111 -4.56 18.17 -44.98
C VAL A 111 -5.87 17.92 -45.71
N LYS A 112 -6.83 18.85 -45.59
CA LYS A 112 -8.12 18.84 -46.29
C LYS A 112 -7.89 18.69 -47.81
N GLY A 113 -8.72 17.89 -48.48
CA GLY A 113 -8.64 17.65 -49.93
C GLY A 113 -7.48 16.74 -50.40
N LYS A 114 -6.58 16.30 -49.51
CA LYS A 114 -5.53 15.29 -49.79
C LYS A 114 -5.73 13.98 -49.03
N VAL A 115 -6.80 13.86 -48.24
CA VAL A 115 -7.13 12.67 -47.46
C VAL A 115 -8.39 12.01 -48.03
N ASP A 116 -8.33 10.69 -48.18
CA ASP A 116 -9.51 9.85 -48.42
C ASP A 116 -10.00 9.24 -47.09
N GLY A 117 -11.13 8.52 -47.12
CA GLY A 117 -11.71 7.90 -45.94
C GLY A 117 -10.77 6.88 -45.26
N GLN A 118 -9.95 6.16 -46.04
CA GLN A 118 -9.01 5.16 -45.53
C GLN A 118 -7.86 5.80 -44.76
N VAL A 119 -7.30 6.89 -45.29
CA VAL A 119 -6.25 7.67 -44.61
C VAL A 119 -6.81 8.31 -43.34
N LEU A 120 -8.01 8.90 -43.42
CA LEU A 120 -8.65 9.57 -42.29
C LEU A 120 -8.94 8.61 -41.13
N ILE A 121 -9.58 7.46 -41.39
CA ILE A 121 -9.87 6.48 -40.32
C ILE A 121 -8.58 5.91 -39.72
N ARG A 122 -7.54 5.72 -40.54
CA ARG A 122 -6.24 5.21 -40.08
C ARG A 122 -5.57 6.22 -39.16
N ALA A 123 -5.60 7.51 -39.51
CA ALA A 123 -5.08 8.58 -38.67
C ALA A 123 -5.83 8.66 -37.33
N VAL A 124 -7.17 8.60 -37.35
CA VAL A 124 -7.99 8.56 -36.13
C VAL A 124 -7.61 7.37 -35.25
N ARG A 125 -7.54 6.16 -35.82
CA ARG A 125 -7.18 4.94 -35.07
C ARG A 125 -5.79 5.07 -34.45
N TYR A 126 -4.79 5.56 -35.19
CA TYR A 126 -3.45 5.73 -34.66
C TYR A 126 -3.34 6.82 -33.59
N ALA A 127 -4.06 7.92 -33.75
CA ALA A 127 -4.09 8.98 -32.75
C ALA A 127 -4.71 8.50 -31.44
N VAL A 128 -5.81 7.74 -31.50
CA VAL A 128 -6.46 7.14 -30.33
C VAL A 128 -5.54 6.14 -29.65
N GLU A 129 -4.89 5.25 -30.40
CA GLU A 129 -3.95 4.29 -29.82
C GLU A 129 -2.72 4.96 -29.19
N ARG A 130 -2.17 5.99 -29.83
CA ARG A 130 -1.08 6.80 -29.26
C ARG A 130 -1.51 7.46 -27.95
N ARG A 131 -2.69 8.07 -27.91
CA ARG A 131 -3.23 8.71 -26.70
C ARG A 131 -3.49 7.71 -25.57
N ARG A 132 -3.99 6.52 -25.89
CA ARG A 132 -4.17 5.43 -24.92
C ARG A 132 -2.84 4.96 -24.36
N ALA A 133 -1.83 4.74 -25.22
CA ALA A 133 -0.49 4.34 -24.79
C ALA A 133 0.16 5.40 -23.88
N GLU A 134 0.08 6.68 -24.25
CA GLU A 134 0.56 7.79 -23.41
C GLU A 134 -0.14 7.83 -22.05
N THR A 135 -1.46 7.68 -22.02
CA THR A 135 -2.25 7.70 -20.77
C THR A 135 -1.91 6.50 -19.88
N SER A 136 -1.78 5.31 -20.46
CA SER A 136 -1.37 4.11 -19.71
C SER A 136 0.03 4.24 -19.15
N LEU A 137 0.98 4.82 -19.91
CA LEU A 137 2.35 5.04 -19.44
C LEU A 137 2.41 6.07 -18.31
N LEU A 138 1.62 7.14 -18.38
CA LEU A 138 1.51 8.12 -17.30
C LEU A 138 0.94 7.47 -16.01
N ARG A 139 -0.11 6.67 -16.13
CA ARG A 139 -0.69 5.94 -14.99
C ARG A 139 0.31 4.99 -14.35
N LEU A 140 0.99 4.16 -15.16
CA LEU A 140 2.00 3.24 -14.65
C LEU A 140 3.10 3.99 -13.89
N ARG A 141 3.54 5.14 -14.42
CA ARG A 141 4.57 5.96 -13.76
C ARG A 141 4.08 6.59 -12.46
N GLU A 142 2.83 7.05 -12.41
CA GLU A 142 2.21 7.54 -11.16
C GLU A 142 2.11 6.43 -10.11
N GLU A 143 1.73 5.22 -10.52
CA GLU A 143 1.67 4.03 -9.67
C GLU A 143 3.07 3.63 -9.15
N GLU A 144 4.09 3.61 -10.03
CA GLU A 144 5.48 3.33 -9.65
C GLU A 144 6.03 4.34 -8.64
N LEU A 145 5.77 5.64 -8.85
CA LEU A 145 6.21 6.69 -7.94
C LEU A 145 5.54 6.56 -6.57
N ALA A 146 4.23 6.32 -6.55
CA ALA A 146 3.49 6.09 -5.32
C ALA A 146 4.02 4.84 -4.58
N ALA A 147 4.23 3.73 -5.29
CA ALA A 147 4.79 2.51 -4.70
C ALA A 147 6.21 2.72 -4.13
N ALA A 148 7.08 3.45 -4.84
CA ALA A 148 8.43 3.74 -4.38
C ALA A 148 8.46 4.62 -3.12
N GLU A 149 7.58 5.62 -3.04
CA GLU A 149 7.41 6.44 -1.83
C GLU A 149 6.95 5.59 -0.64
N SER A 150 6.03 4.66 -0.91
CA SER A 150 5.47 3.75 0.09
C SER A 150 6.52 2.85 0.73
N VAL A 151 7.30 2.15 -0.10
CA VAL A 151 8.37 1.25 0.39
C VAL A 151 9.39 2.00 1.24
N ARG A 152 9.66 3.27 0.90
CA ARG A 152 10.60 4.10 1.65
C ARG A 152 10.05 4.52 3.02
N LEU A 153 8.76 4.81 3.11
CA LEU A 153 8.09 5.10 4.38
C LEU A 153 8.05 3.86 5.27
N GLU A 154 7.65 2.71 4.74
CA GLU A 154 7.65 1.43 5.47
C GLU A 154 9.01 1.09 6.05
N ARG A 155 10.08 1.12 5.24
CA ARG A 155 11.46 0.86 5.69
C ARG A 155 11.95 1.85 6.75
N GLY A 156 11.47 3.09 6.72
CA GLY A 156 11.84 4.11 7.70
C GLY A 156 11.13 3.95 9.06
N LEU A 157 9.99 3.26 9.07
CA LEU A 157 9.12 3.12 10.24
C LEU A 157 9.36 1.82 11.01
N LEU A 158 9.86 0.78 10.34
CA LEU A 158 10.23 -0.48 10.98
C LEU A 158 11.45 -0.29 11.91
N PRO A 159 11.39 -0.77 13.17
CA PRO A 159 12.51 -0.69 14.09
C PRO A 159 13.67 -1.60 13.64
N SER A 160 14.89 -1.21 14.00
CA SER A 160 15.97 -2.18 14.19
C SER A 160 16.10 -2.47 15.68
N PRO A 161 15.87 -3.72 16.14
CA PRO A 161 16.11 -4.11 17.53
C PRO A 161 17.52 -3.75 18.00
N LEU A 162 17.64 -3.15 19.18
CA LEU A 162 18.92 -2.74 19.79
C LEU A 162 19.36 -3.77 20.82
N LEU A 163 19.81 -4.93 20.34
CA LEU A 163 20.20 -6.07 21.19
C LEU A 163 21.70 -6.39 21.14
N ALA A 164 22.53 -5.44 20.68
CA ALA A 164 23.98 -5.63 20.63
C ALA A 164 24.54 -5.98 22.03
N GLY A 165 25.23 -7.12 22.15
CA GLY A 165 25.77 -7.61 23.42
C GLY A 165 24.78 -8.41 24.28
N SER A 166 23.55 -8.61 23.82
CA SER A 166 22.56 -9.47 24.48
C SER A 166 22.79 -10.95 24.19
N ALA A 167 22.45 -11.81 25.14
CA ALA A 167 22.31 -13.26 24.91
C ALA A 167 20.98 -13.64 24.24
N VAL A 168 20.05 -12.69 24.13
CA VAL A 168 18.73 -12.87 23.49
C VAL A 168 18.81 -12.44 22.04
N ARG A 169 18.33 -13.31 21.14
CA ARG A 169 18.14 -12.99 19.72
C ARG A 169 16.69 -12.58 19.47
N ALA A 170 16.51 -11.58 18.61
CA ALA A 170 15.19 -11.18 18.11
C ALA A 170 15.08 -11.46 16.62
N ARG A 171 13.93 -12.00 16.21
CA ARG A 171 13.53 -12.18 14.82
C ARG A 171 12.19 -11.49 14.66
N SER A 172 12.08 -10.64 13.65
CA SER A 172 10.89 -9.83 13.44
C SER A 172 10.34 -10.04 12.04
N PHE A 173 9.02 -10.07 11.94
CA PHE A 173 8.31 -10.13 10.69
C PHE A 173 7.19 -9.09 10.72
N TYR A 174 7.05 -8.35 9.62
CA TYR A 174 5.98 -7.38 9.45
C TYR A 174 5.39 -7.54 8.05
N ARG A 175 4.06 -7.51 7.95
CA ARG A 175 3.35 -7.51 6.68
C ARG A 175 2.10 -6.67 6.79
N ALA A 176 1.97 -5.69 5.90
CA ALA A 176 0.75 -4.91 5.80
C ALA A 176 -0.40 -5.75 5.21
N GLY A 177 -1.60 -5.62 5.75
CA GLY A 177 -2.78 -6.40 5.37
C GLY A 177 -3.29 -6.09 3.96
N ARG A 178 -3.17 -4.85 3.48
CA ARG A 178 -3.85 -4.42 2.23
C ARG A 178 -2.91 -3.82 1.18
N THR A 179 -3.19 -4.13 -0.08
CA THR A 179 -2.50 -3.61 -1.28
C THR A 179 -2.58 -2.08 -1.47
N ARG A 180 -3.31 -1.33 -0.61
CA ARG A 180 -3.59 0.10 -0.77
C ARG A 180 -3.50 0.94 0.53
N SER A 181 -3.23 0.33 1.68
CA SER A 181 -2.87 1.06 2.90
C SER A 181 -1.43 0.74 3.19
N LEU A 182 -0.59 1.76 3.16
CA LEU A 182 0.86 1.63 3.07
C LEU A 182 1.54 1.55 4.45
N ILE A 183 0.78 1.81 5.51
CA ILE A 183 1.29 1.84 6.87
C ILE A 183 0.17 1.39 7.80
N GLY A 184 0.54 0.52 8.75
CA GLY A 184 -0.36 -0.07 9.72
C GLY A 184 -0.24 0.53 11.10
N GLY A 185 -1.27 0.30 11.93
CA GLY A 185 -1.25 0.63 13.36
C GLY A 185 -0.26 -0.25 14.14
N ASP A 186 0.06 -1.42 13.60
CA ASP A 186 0.98 -2.40 14.17
C ASP A 186 2.41 -1.88 14.34
N PHE A 187 2.98 -2.09 15.52
CA PHE A 187 4.38 -1.81 15.81
C PHE A 187 4.98 -2.85 16.74
N PHE A 188 6.29 -3.01 16.66
CA PHE A 188 7.06 -3.79 17.61
C PHE A 188 8.39 -3.10 17.91
N ASP A 189 9.12 -3.53 18.93
CA ASP A 189 10.50 -3.14 19.17
C ASP A 189 11.16 -4.06 20.21
N ALA A 190 12.50 -4.11 20.24
CA ALA A 190 13.26 -4.77 21.29
C ALA A 190 14.58 -4.04 21.58
N VAL A 191 14.89 -3.83 22.86
CA VAL A 191 16.00 -3.00 23.33
C VAL A 191 16.66 -3.65 24.54
N LEU A 192 17.99 -3.76 24.52
CA LEU A 192 18.79 -4.08 25.70
C LEU A 192 18.90 -2.83 26.58
N GLY A 193 18.22 -2.86 27.73
CA GLY A 193 18.24 -1.78 28.70
C GLY A 193 19.58 -1.66 29.43
N PRO A 194 19.83 -0.53 30.12
CA PRO A 194 21.09 -0.26 30.81
C PRO A 194 21.39 -1.23 31.97
N THR A 195 20.36 -1.93 32.48
CA THR A 195 20.46 -2.92 33.55
C THR A 195 20.78 -4.34 33.05
N GLY A 196 20.96 -4.52 31.74
CA GLY A 196 21.13 -5.84 31.11
C GLY A 196 19.81 -6.60 30.91
N THR A 197 18.67 -5.99 31.23
CA THR A 197 17.33 -6.56 30.93
C THR A 197 17.00 -6.29 29.46
N VAL A 198 16.52 -7.30 28.74
CA VAL A 198 16.00 -7.15 27.38
C VAL A 198 14.53 -6.79 27.48
N HIS A 199 14.16 -5.62 26.96
CA HIS A 199 12.78 -5.19 26.88
C HIS A 199 12.28 -5.39 25.45
N ALA A 200 11.03 -5.80 25.31
CA ALA A 200 10.34 -5.89 24.03
C ALA A 200 8.91 -5.36 24.15
N ILE A 201 8.39 -4.85 23.04
CA ILE A 201 7.03 -4.37 22.90
C ILE A 201 6.47 -4.84 21.56
N VAL A 202 5.21 -5.24 21.54
CA VAL A 202 4.38 -5.35 20.35
C VAL A 202 3.06 -4.67 20.67
N GLY A 203 2.50 -3.93 19.72
CA GLY A 203 1.21 -3.31 19.89
C GLY A 203 0.53 -3.00 18.58
N ASP A 204 -0.78 -2.78 18.67
CA ASP A 204 -1.65 -2.43 17.56
C ASP A 204 -2.53 -1.24 17.98
N VAL A 205 -2.60 -0.23 17.10
CA VAL A 205 -3.45 0.95 17.26
C VAL A 205 -4.74 0.68 16.51
N CYS A 206 -5.86 0.73 17.23
CA CYS A 206 -7.15 0.44 16.61
C CYS A 206 -7.45 1.41 15.46
N GLY A 207 -7.99 0.89 14.36
CA GLY A 207 -8.24 1.65 13.15
C GLY A 207 -7.20 1.36 12.08
N HIS A 208 -7.21 2.13 11.00
CA HIS A 208 -6.27 1.92 9.91
C HIS A 208 -6.01 3.21 9.14
N GLY A 209 -4.75 3.39 8.75
CA GLY A 209 -4.36 4.53 7.93
C GLY A 209 -3.11 5.23 8.44
N PRO A 210 -2.78 6.38 7.81
CA PRO A 210 -1.55 7.10 8.09
C PRO A 210 -1.51 7.70 9.51
N ASP A 211 -2.65 8.04 10.08
CA ASP A 211 -2.72 8.66 11.41
C ASP A 211 -2.49 7.64 12.53
N GLU A 212 -3.11 6.46 12.43
CA GLU A 212 -2.90 5.33 13.35
C GLU A 212 -1.46 4.83 13.29
N ALA A 213 -0.91 4.72 12.08
CA ALA A 213 0.48 4.39 11.85
C ALA A 213 1.47 5.40 12.48
N ALA A 214 1.19 6.70 12.32
CA ALA A 214 2.01 7.74 12.93
C ALA A 214 1.97 7.66 14.47
N LEU A 215 0.79 7.36 15.03
CA LEU A 215 0.61 7.15 16.47
C LEU A 215 1.37 5.91 16.96
N GLY A 216 1.29 4.79 16.24
CA GLY A 216 2.04 3.57 16.55
C GLY A 216 3.56 3.79 16.55
N ALA A 217 4.08 4.48 15.52
CA ALA A 217 5.48 4.86 15.44
C ALA A 217 5.91 5.77 16.61
N LEU A 218 5.06 6.74 16.98
CA LEU A 218 5.31 7.64 18.11
C LEU A 218 5.36 6.89 19.44
N LEU A 219 4.43 5.97 19.69
CA LEU A 219 4.41 5.13 20.89
C LEU A 219 5.66 4.24 20.96
N ARG A 220 6.02 3.59 19.86
CA ARG A 220 7.23 2.76 19.75
C ARG A 220 8.49 3.54 20.09
N VAL A 221 8.67 4.72 19.47
CA VAL A 221 9.86 5.57 19.71
C VAL A 221 9.88 6.10 21.15
N SER A 222 8.73 6.49 21.68
CA SER A 222 8.59 6.93 23.07
C SER A 222 8.95 5.81 24.05
N TRP A 223 8.46 4.60 23.81
CA TRP A 223 8.81 3.42 24.61
C TRP A 223 10.31 3.16 24.59
N ARG A 224 10.92 3.14 23.39
CA ARG A 224 12.37 2.93 23.22
C ARG A 224 13.17 3.97 24.00
N ALA A 225 12.78 5.24 23.92
CA ALA A 225 13.43 6.32 24.66
C ALA A 225 13.33 6.13 26.18
N LEU A 226 12.17 5.70 26.70
CA LEU A 226 11.97 5.41 28.11
C LEU A 226 12.85 4.24 28.60
N VAL A 227 12.94 3.16 27.82
CA VAL A 227 13.81 2.01 28.14
C VAL A 227 15.29 2.42 28.17
N LEU A 228 15.74 3.16 27.15
CA LEU A 228 17.13 3.65 27.09
C LEU A 228 17.46 4.64 28.21
N ALA A 229 16.47 5.42 28.67
CA ALA A 229 16.60 6.30 29.82
C ALA A 229 16.62 5.55 31.17
N GLY A 230 16.43 4.23 31.18
CA GLY A 230 16.43 3.41 32.39
C GLY A 230 15.19 3.60 33.26
N VAL A 231 14.05 3.98 32.66
CA VAL A 231 12.78 4.04 33.38
C VAL A 231 12.38 2.64 33.84
N ASP A 232 11.98 2.53 35.11
CA ASP A 232 11.56 1.26 35.69
C ASP A 232 10.40 0.64 34.92
N GLU A 233 10.49 -0.68 34.70
CA GLU A 233 9.52 -1.46 33.93
C GLU A 233 8.04 -1.18 34.28
N PRO A 234 7.63 -1.09 35.57
CA PRO A 234 6.23 -0.82 35.92
C PRO A 234 5.72 0.56 35.51
N GLN A 235 6.63 1.50 35.18
CA GLN A 235 6.31 2.87 34.77
C GLN A 235 6.24 3.04 33.25
N LEU A 236 6.59 2.03 32.46
CA LEU A 236 6.60 2.11 31.00
C LEU A 236 5.18 2.29 30.44
N LEU A 237 4.24 1.37 30.74
CA LEU A 237 2.86 1.46 30.25
C LEU A 237 2.12 2.71 30.76
N PRO A 238 2.20 3.11 32.04
CA PRO A 238 1.59 4.37 32.50
C PRO A 238 2.11 5.62 31.78
N LYS A 239 3.39 5.65 31.38
CA LYS A 239 3.95 6.76 30.60
C LYS A 239 3.53 6.70 29.14
N LEU A 240 3.46 5.52 28.54
CA LEU A 240 2.92 5.35 27.18
C LEU A 240 1.45 5.74 27.11
N GLN A 241 0.64 5.40 28.11
CA GLN A 241 -0.73 5.85 28.25
C GLN A 241 -0.83 7.39 28.18
N GLN A 242 0.08 8.10 28.86
CA GLN A 242 0.11 9.57 28.82
C GLN A 242 0.40 10.08 27.41
N VAL A 243 1.39 9.51 26.72
CA VAL A 243 1.74 9.85 25.34
C VAL A 243 0.56 9.58 24.39
N LEU A 244 -0.07 8.41 24.48
CA LEU A 244 -1.23 8.06 23.66
C LEU A 244 -2.36 9.07 23.84
N VAL A 245 -2.73 9.36 25.08
CA VAL A 245 -3.83 10.27 25.39
C VAL A 245 -3.53 11.70 24.94
N SER A 246 -2.27 12.15 24.99
CA SER A 246 -1.88 13.49 24.55
C SER A 246 -1.83 13.64 23.03
N GLU A 247 -1.49 12.58 22.31
CA GLU A 247 -1.13 12.66 20.88
C GLU A 247 -2.23 12.12 19.95
N ARG A 248 -3.15 11.29 20.45
CA ARG A 248 -4.28 10.79 19.64
C ARG A 248 -5.18 11.95 19.18
N HIS A 249 -5.55 11.95 17.90
CA HIS A 249 -6.46 12.95 17.35
C HIS A 249 -7.93 12.71 17.71
N ASP A 250 -8.29 11.47 18.07
CA ASP A 250 -9.64 11.05 18.40
C ASP A 250 -9.65 10.35 19.78
N PRO A 251 -10.49 10.78 20.73
CA PRO A 251 -10.60 10.16 22.05
C PRO A 251 -11.01 8.68 22.06
N SER A 252 -11.59 8.18 20.97
CA SER A 252 -11.98 6.77 20.81
C SER A 252 -10.81 5.85 20.43
N LEU A 253 -9.69 6.40 19.97
CA LEU A 253 -8.49 5.61 19.67
C LEU A 253 -7.92 4.98 20.93
N PHE A 254 -7.65 3.68 20.83
CA PHE A 254 -7.00 2.86 21.84
C PHE A 254 -5.88 2.03 21.19
N THR A 255 -4.99 1.49 22.02
CA THR A 255 -3.86 0.68 21.54
C THR A 255 -3.75 -0.57 22.39
N THR A 256 -3.74 -1.74 21.74
CA THR A 256 -3.39 -2.99 22.41
C THR A 256 -1.87 -3.09 22.50
N VAL A 257 -1.33 -3.50 23.64
CA VAL A 257 0.12 -3.62 23.83
C VAL A 257 0.46 -4.87 24.65
N CYS A 258 1.45 -5.64 24.19
CA CYS A 258 2.18 -6.61 24.97
C CYS A 258 3.61 -6.08 25.22
N THR A 259 4.02 -6.04 26.48
CA THR A 259 5.42 -5.76 26.85
C THR A 259 6.03 -6.96 27.54
N VAL A 260 7.30 -7.23 27.23
CA VAL A 260 8.08 -8.31 27.83
C VAL A 260 9.40 -7.75 28.35
N ALA A 261 9.74 -8.02 29.60
CA ALA A 261 11.05 -7.70 30.18
C ALA A 261 11.75 -9.00 30.61
N ILE A 262 12.81 -9.36 29.89
CA ILE A 262 13.54 -10.62 30.03
C ILE A 262 14.87 -10.36 30.74
N ARG A 263 15.08 -11.02 31.87
CA ARG A 263 16.35 -11.06 32.59
C ARG A 263 17.03 -12.40 32.34
N PRO A 264 18.15 -12.43 31.60
CA PRO A 264 18.90 -13.66 31.39
C PRO A 264 19.38 -14.26 32.72
N GLY A 265 19.19 -15.56 32.87
CA GLY A 265 19.61 -16.38 33.99
C GLY A 265 20.85 -17.24 33.66
N PRO A 266 21.29 -18.08 34.60
CA PRO A 266 22.39 -19.01 34.37
C PRO A 266 22.00 -20.09 33.34
N GLU A 267 23.00 -20.62 32.62
CA GLU A 267 22.82 -21.77 31.71
C GLU A 267 21.76 -21.57 30.59
N GLY A 268 21.51 -20.31 30.21
CA GLY A 268 20.59 -19.96 29.12
C GLY A 268 19.12 -19.83 29.53
N SER A 269 18.78 -20.05 30.80
CA SER A 269 17.44 -19.75 31.32
C SER A 269 17.19 -18.25 31.36
N ALA A 270 15.94 -17.84 31.57
CA ALA A 270 15.60 -16.45 31.81
C ALA A 270 14.33 -16.34 32.66
N ASP A 271 14.21 -15.22 33.37
CA ASP A 271 12.96 -14.80 34.00
C ASP A 271 12.37 -13.66 33.18
N ALA A 272 11.13 -13.81 32.74
CA ALA A 272 10.39 -12.79 32.01
C ALA A 272 9.23 -12.22 32.85
N LEU A 273 8.98 -10.93 32.67
CA LEU A 273 7.79 -10.26 33.13
C LEU A 273 7.00 -9.81 31.91
N VAL A 274 5.75 -10.28 31.79
CA VAL A 274 4.83 -9.91 30.72
C VAL A 274 3.77 -8.96 31.27
N ARG A 275 3.45 -7.90 30.53
CA ARG A 275 2.24 -7.09 30.78
C ARG A 275 1.42 -6.98 29.51
N LEU A 276 0.12 -7.23 29.64
CA LEU A 276 -0.85 -7.20 28.55
C LEU A 276 -1.86 -6.07 28.78
N ALA A 277 -1.90 -5.13 27.85
CA ALA A 277 -2.92 -4.10 27.73
C ALA A 277 -3.79 -4.41 26.51
N GLY A 278 -4.85 -5.20 26.67
CA GLY A 278 -5.77 -5.55 25.58
C GLY A 278 -5.23 -6.50 24.50
N HIS A 279 -3.93 -6.78 24.52
CA HIS A 279 -3.23 -7.53 23.47
C HIS A 279 -3.32 -9.04 23.66
N PRO A 280 -3.33 -9.84 22.58
CA PRO A 280 -3.22 -11.29 22.64
C PRO A 280 -2.01 -11.76 23.48
N PRO A 281 -2.12 -12.86 24.21
CA PRO A 281 -1.04 -13.34 25.04
C PRO A 281 0.13 -13.88 24.20
N PRO A 282 1.39 -13.62 24.59
CA PRO A 282 2.53 -14.21 23.91
C PRO A 282 2.52 -15.73 24.08
N VAL A 283 3.13 -16.44 23.13
CA VAL A 283 3.19 -17.90 23.11
C VAL A 283 4.62 -18.35 23.38
N SER A 284 4.81 -19.19 24.40
CA SER A 284 6.05 -19.96 24.54
C SER A 284 6.06 -21.04 23.48
N LEU A 285 7.06 -21.08 22.61
CA LEU A 285 7.15 -22.01 21.49
C LEU A 285 7.72 -23.38 21.89
N ARG A 286 8.42 -23.44 23.02
CA ARG A 286 9.11 -24.64 23.51
C ARG A 286 8.81 -24.87 24.99
N PRO A 287 8.79 -26.15 25.46
CA PRO A 287 8.94 -27.38 24.67
C PRO A 287 7.71 -27.72 23.80
N GLU A 288 6.54 -27.20 24.16
CA GLU A 288 5.32 -27.23 23.35
C GLU A 288 4.69 -25.83 23.33
N PRO A 289 4.04 -25.43 22.22
CA PRO A 289 3.35 -24.14 22.12
C PRO A 289 2.30 -23.97 23.20
N CYS A 290 2.43 -22.95 24.03
CA CYS A 290 1.42 -22.60 25.04
C CYS A 290 1.36 -21.09 25.32
N PRO A 291 0.20 -20.53 25.68
CA PRO A 291 0.10 -19.14 26.11
C PRO A 291 0.94 -18.90 27.37
N ALA A 292 1.83 -17.90 27.32
CA ALA A 292 2.72 -17.56 28.42
C ALA A 292 2.07 -16.60 29.45
N ALA A 293 0.86 -16.10 29.19
CA ALA A 293 0.17 -15.15 30.06
C ALA A 293 -1.36 -15.24 29.90
N PRO A 294 -2.13 -15.72 30.90
CA PRO A 294 -3.56 -15.99 30.72
C PRO A 294 -4.48 -14.77 30.95
N ALA A 295 -3.95 -13.62 31.38
CA ALA A 295 -4.75 -12.46 31.79
C ALA A 295 -4.47 -11.23 30.93
N VAL A 296 -5.53 -10.69 30.32
CA VAL A 296 -5.45 -9.50 29.47
C VAL A 296 -6.00 -8.30 30.24
N GLY A 297 -5.19 -7.24 30.39
CA GLY A 297 -5.65 -5.97 30.95
C GLY A 297 -6.44 -5.13 29.94
N LEU A 298 -6.91 -3.95 30.32
CA LEU A 298 -7.57 -3.04 29.37
C LEU A 298 -6.57 -2.48 28.34
N PRO A 299 -6.96 -2.24 27.07
CA PRO A 299 -6.11 -1.51 26.13
C PRO A 299 -5.74 -0.11 26.64
N LEU A 300 -4.59 0.40 26.19
CA LEU A 300 -4.22 1.79 26.43
C LEU A 300 -5.28 2.72 25.78
N GLY A 301 -5.59 3.85 26.40
CA GLY A 301 -6.54 4.85 25.88
C GLY A 301 -8.01 4.62 26.26
N VAL A 302 -8.38 3.41 26.70
CA VAL A 302 -9.76 3.07 27.12
C VAL A 302 -10.12 3.68 28.48
N SER A 303 -9.21 3.58 29.46
CA SER A 303 -9.38 4.18 30.79
C SER A 303 -8.08 4.76 31.29
N THR A 304 -8.09 6.03 31.72
CA THR A 304 -6.92 6.71 32.29
C THR A 304 -6.50 6.17 33.65
N GLU A 305 -7.35 5.38 34.30
CA GLU A 305 -7.10 4.74 35.61
C GLU A 305 -6.70 3.26 35.48
N ALA A 306 -6.57 2.74 34.25
CA ALA A 306 -6.17 1.36 34.03
C ALA A 306 -4.80 1.06 34.65
N THR A 307 -4.68 -0.13 35.23
CA THR A 307 -3.43 -0.68 35.72
C THR A 307 -3.22 -2.05 35.08
N TRP A 308 -1.97 -2.42 34.87
CA TRP A 308 -1.58 -3.66 34.21
C TRP A 308 -0.62 -4.37 35.13
N ASP A 309 -1.00 -5.54 35.64
CA ASP A 309 -0.14 -6.32 36.53
C ASP A 309 0.94 -7.07 35.75
N ALA A 310 2.07 -7.33 36.41
CA ALA A 310 3.12 -8.14 35.83
C ALA A 310 2.78 -9.62 35.97
N LEU A 311 2.86 -10.35 34.86
CA LEU A 311 2.68 -11.78 34.78
C LEU A 311 4.08 -12.42 34.67
N PRO A 312 4.58 -13.08 35.73
CA PRO A 312 5.87 -13.72 35.70
C PRO A 312 5.84 -14.98 34.84
N VAL A 313 6.86 -15.16 34.00
CA VAL A 313 7.04 -16.30 33.10
C VAL A 313 8.46 -16.83 33.26
N SER A 314 8.59 -18.10 33.61
CA SER A 314 9.90 -18.78 33.67
C SER A 314 10.25 -19.36 32.30
N LEU A 315 11.48 -19.13 31.86
CA LEU A 315 11.98 -19.56 30.55
C LEU A 315 13.18 -20.50 30.72
N ASP A 316 13.06 -21.73 30.23
CA ASP A 316 14.09 -22.77 30.31
C ASP A 316 15.24 -22.56 29.31
N ALA A 317 16.36 -23.28 29.43
CA ALA A 317 17.61 -23.01 28.69
C ALA A 317 17.51 -22.84 27.15
N GLN A 318 16.50 -23.42 26.49
CA GLN A 318 16.29 -23.35 25.04
C GLN A 318 14.99 -22.63 24.67
N TRP A 319 14.57 -21.68 25.49
CA TRP A 319 13.32 -20.96 25.33
C TRP A 319 13.23 -20.17 24.02
N ALA A 320 12.00 -20.08 23.52
CA ALA A 320 11.63 -19.18 22.45
C ALA A 320 10.21 -18.65 22.75
N LEU A 321 10.05 -17.34 22.72
CA LEU A 321 8.81 -16.63 23.03
C LEU A 321 8.39 -15.83 21.81
N MET A 322 7.15 -16.01 21.37
CA MET A 322 6.56 -15.29 20.25
C MET A 322 5.51 -14.31 20.75
N VAL A 323 5.60 -13.07 20.28
CA VAL A 323 4.59 -12.03 20.47
C VAL A 323 4.06 -11.63 19.08
N TYR A 324 2.76 -11.51 18.93
CA TYR A 324 2.11 -11.31 17.62
C TYR A 324 0.87 -10.43 17.75
N THR A 325 0.55 -9.66 16.71
CA THR A 325 -0.71 -8.90 16.63
C THR A 325 -1.87 -9.76 16.15
N ASP A 326 -3.10 -9.31 16.43
CA ASP A 326 -4.33 -10.05 16.20
C ASP A 326 -4.65 -10.26 14.71
N GLY A 327 -4.12 -9.44 13.80
CA GLY A 327 -4.23 -9.66 12.35
C GLY A 327 -3.73 -11.05 11.88
N LEU A 328 -2.89 -11.74 12.66
CA LEU A 328 -2.50 -13.13 12.40
C LEU A 328 -3.63 -14.14 12.68
N ILE A 329 -4.49 -13.86 13.66
CA ILE A 329 -5.48 -14.81 14.19
C ILE A 329 -6.95 -14.44 13.89
N GLU A 330 -7.24 -13.20 13.50
CA GLU A 330 -8.60 -12.76 13.15
C GLU A 330 -9.05 -13.22 11.75
N GLY A 331 -8.11 -13.65 10.92
CA GLY A 331 -8.39 -14.24 9.61
C GLY A 331 -9.09 -15.61 9.70
N HIS A 332 -9.43 -16.18 8.56
CA HIS A 332 -10.07 -17.50 8.48
C HIS A 332 -9.13 -18.60 9.00
N GLY A 333 -9.72 -19.54 9.74
CA GLY A 333 -9.07 -20.74 10.23
C GLY A 333 -9.24 -21.94 9.29
N PRO A 334 -8.79 -23.14 9.71
CA PRO A 334 -8.89 -24.37 8.91
C PRO A 334 -10.33 -24.84 8.71
N VAL A 335 -11.25 -24.41 9.56
CA VAL A 335 -12.70 -24.68 9.43
C VAL A 335 -13.36 -23.49 8.73
N ALA A 336 -14.06 -23.76 7.63
CA ALA A 336 -14.66 -22.72 6.81
C ALA A 336 -15.66 -21.86 7.61
N GLY A 337 -15.40 -20.55 7.67
CA GLY A 337 -16.25 -19.57 8.35
C GLY A 337 -15.93 -19.36 9.83
N GLU A 338 -14.95 -20.08 10.39
CA GLU A 338 -14.43 -19.83 11.73
C GLU A 338 -13.08 -19.13 11.64
N PRO A 339 -12.78 -18.15 12.51
CA PRO A 339 -11.46 -17.53 12.52
C PRO A 339 -10.40 -18.50 13.07
N LEU A 340 -9.13 -18.22 12.80
CA LEU A 340 -8.02 -19.04 13.31
C LEU A 340 -7.99 -18.99 14.84
N TRP A 341 -8.13 -17.80 15.42
CA TRP A 341 -8.04 -17.54 16.86
C TRP A 341 -6.78 -18.13 17.52
N GLU A 342 -6.70 -18.01 18.84
CA GLU A 342 -5.55 -18.50 19.62
C GLU A 342 -5.42 -20.03 19.55
N GLU A 343 -6.54 -20.77 19.62
CA GLU A 343 -6.53 -22.24 19.58
C GLU A 343 -5.99 -22.77 18.24
N GLY A 344 -6.40 -22.16 17.12
CA GLY A 344 -5.91 -22.53 15.80
C GLY A 344 -4.45 -22.15 15.59
N LEU A 345 -4.00 -21.01 16.13
CA LEU A 345 -2.58 -20.64 16.12
C LEU A 345 -1.72 -21.66 16.89
N LEU A 346 -2.16 -22.11 18.07
CA LEU A 346 -1.44 -23.12 18.86
C LEU A 346 -1.35 -24.45 18.11
N ALA A 347 -2.43 -24.86 17.43
CA ALA A 347 -2.41 -26.06 16.58
C ALA A 347 -1.42 -25.91 15.41
N LEU A 348 -1.43 -24.76 14.73
CA LEU A 348 -0.50 -24.44 13.64
C LEU A 348 0.96 -24.48 14.10
N LEU A 349 1.26 -23.88 15.26
CA LEU A 349 2.59 -23.90 15.86
C LEU A 349 3.04 -25.32 16.26
N ALA A 350 2.10 -26.17 16.69
CA ALA A 350 2.40 -27.56 17.03
C ALA A 350 2.73 -28.40 15.78
N GLU A 351 2.08 -28.11 14.65
CA GLU A 351 2.40 -28.73 13.35
C GLU A 351 3.78 -28.28 12.84
N GLU A 352 4.10 -26.98 12.96
CA GLU A 352 5.34 -26.38 12.46
C GLU A 352 6.50 -26.40 13.49
N ARG A 353 6.45 -27.29 14.49
CA ARG A 353 7.40 -27.35 15.63
C ARG A 353 8.87 -27.56 15.25
N ASP A 354 9.12 -28.15 14.08
CA ASP A 354 10.45 -28.51 13.60
C ASP A 354 11.05 -27.47 12.65
N ILE A 355 10.31 -26.40 12.32
CA ILE A 355 10.78 -25.31 11.48
C ILE A 355 11.81 -24.45 12.22
N ASP A 356 12.78 -23.92 11.47
CA ASP A 356 13.74 -22.95 12.00
C ASP A 356 13.01 -21.69 12.49
N LEU A 357 13.38 -21.19 13.67
CA LEU A 357 12.82 -19.95 14.22
C LEU A 357 13.00 -18.76 13.28
N ASP A 358 14.04 -18.75 12.43
CA ASP A 358 14.26 -17.73 11.40
C ASP A 358 13.19 -17.77 10.28
N GLU A 359 12.63 -18.93 9.97
CA GLU A 359 11.64 -19.13 8.90
C GLU A 359 10.19 -19.15 9.42
N LEU A 360 10.01 -19.46 10.71
CA LEU A 360 8.71 -19.63 11.35
C LEU A 360 7.73 -18.46 11.10
N PRO A 361 8.09 -17.18 11.32
CA PRO A 361 7.13 -16.08 11.15
C PRO A 361 6.56 -15.98 9.72
N ALA A 362 7.43 -16.14 8.70
CA ALA A 362 7.00 -16.08 7.31
C ALA A 362 6.07 -17.24 6.98
N ARG A 363 6.38 -18.44 7.50
CA ARG A 363 5.57 -19.64 7.34
C ARG A 363 4.18 -19.51 7.97
N LEU A 364 4.08 -19.01 9.21
CA LEU A 364 2.78 -18.85 9.88
C LEU A 364 1.83 -17.97 9.09
N VAL A 365 2.35 -16.86 8.56
CA VAL A 365 1.53 -15.95 7.76
C VAL A 365 1.17 -16.53 6.39
N GLU A 366 2.06 -17.31 5.75
CA GLU A 366 1.73 -18.06 4.53
C GLU A 366 0.56 -19.01 4.78
N ARG A 367 0.61 -19.79 5.87
CA ARG A 367 -0.48 -20.71 6.27
C ARG A 367 -1.79 -19.96 6.55
N ALA A 368 -1.73 -18.82 7.24
CA ALA A 368 -2.90 -17.98 7.48
C ALA A 368 -3.49 -17.43 6.16
N GLN A 369 -2.66 -17.10 5.17
CA GLN A 369 -3.11 -16.66 3.85
C GLN A 369 -3.76 -17.79 3.05
N GLU A 370 -3.23 -19.02 3.15
CA GLU A 370 -3.86 -20.21 2.55
C GLU A 370 -5.28 -20.40 3.08
N PHE A 371 -5.50 -20.26 4.39
CA PHE A 371 -6.83 -20.35 4.99
C PHE A 371 -7.77 -19.21 4.55
N ASN A 372 -7.24 -18.01 4.35
CA ASN A 372 -8.00 -16.86 3.85
C ASN A 372 -8.29 -16.90 2.35
N GLY A 373 -7.62 -17.77 1.58
CA GLY A 373 -7.69 -17.78 0.12
C GLY A 373 -7.09 -16.53 -0.53
N GLY A 374 -6.19 -15.83 0.17
CA GLY A 374 -5.62 -14.56 -0.28
C GLY A 374 -4.87 -13.79 0.81
N ALA A 375 -4.66 -12.49 0.58
CA ALA A 375 -4.04 -11.61 1.56
C ALA A 375 -4.91 -11.46 2.82
N LEU A 376 -4.25 -11.21 3.96
CA LEU A 376 -4.93 -10.97 5.24
C LEU A 376 -5.69 -9.64 5.21
N SER A 377 -6.72 -9.49 6.04
CA SER A 377 -7.52 -8.26 6.07
C SER A 377 -6.86 -7.11 6.82
N ASP A 378 -5.92 -7.46 7.71
CA ASP A 378 -5.27 -6.58 8.67
C ASP A 378 -3.75 -6.78 8.69
N ASP A 379 -3.05 -5.84 9.31
CA ASP A 379 -1.60 -5.86 9.45
C ASP A 379 -1.15 -6.97 10.41
N VAL A 380 0.07 -7.46 10.19
CA VAL A 380 0.65 -8.50 11.03
C VAL A 380 2.08 -8.14 11.41
N ALA A 381 2.31 -7.99 12.71
CA ALA A 381 3.61 -7.94 13.33
C ALA A 381 3.85 -9.20 14.18
N ILE A 382 5.00 -9.84 13.99
CA ILE A 382 5.47 -10.97 14.79
C ILE A 382 6.88 -10.68 15.29
N LEU A 383 7.10 -10.85 16.58
CA LEU A 383 8.40 -10.76 17.23
C LEU A 383 8.70 -12.07 17.97
N VAL A 384 9.74 -12.77 17.55
CA VAL A 384 10.25 -13.99 18.20
C VAL A 384 11.54 -13.64 18.96
N LEU A 385 11.54 -13.91 20.26
CA LEU A 385 12.68 -13.75 21.16
C LEU A 385 13.16 -15.14 21.61
N SER A 386 14.47 -15.37 21.68
CA SER A 386 14.98 -16.69 22.05
C SER A 386 16.40 -16.67 22.62
N SER A 387 16.79 -17.75 23.31
CA SER A 387 18.09 -17.88 24.00
C SER A 387 19.29 -18.26 23.12
N ASP A 388 19.06 -18.57 21.84
CA ASP A 388 20.11 -18.91 20.88
C ASP A 388 20.91 -17.65 20.49
N ALA A 389 22.14 -17.57 21.01
CA ALA A 389 23.06 -16.49 20.67
C ALA A 389 23.24 -16.39 19.14
N ALA A 390 23.22 -15.15 18.62
CA ALA A 390 23.48 -14.90 17.21
C ALA A 390 24.86 -15.49 16.82
N PRO A 391 24.99 -16.19 15.68
CA PRO A 391 26.31 -16.55 15.17
C PRO A 391 27.11 -15.25 14.96
N ALA A 392 28.38 -15.26 15.37
CA ALA A 392 29.25 -14.07 15.48
C ALA A 392 29.51 -13.29 14.16
N ASP A 393 28.90 -13.70 13.04
CA ASP A 393 29.10 -13.13 11.70
C ASP A 393 27.78 -12.95 10.89
N ALA A 394 26.61 -12.93 11.54
CA ALA A 394 25.38 -12.62 10.81
C ALA A 394 25.34 -11.12 10.44
N PRO A 395 25.25 -10.75 9.14
CA PRO A 395 24.96 -9.36 8.77
C PRO A 395 23.61 -8.96 9.39
N PRO A 396 23.40 -7.66 9.68
CA PRO A 396 22.11 -7.18 10.16
C PRO A 396 21.01 -7.70 9.24
N ALA A 397 19.98 -8.33 9.81
CA ALA A 397 18.84 -8.84 9.07
C ALA A 397 18.34 -7.73 8.15
N ASP A 398 18.36 -7.98 6.83
CA ASP A 398 17.82 -7.05 5.86
C ASP A 398 16.31 -6.99 6.12
N PRO A 399 15.76 -5.83 6.54
CA PRO A 399 14.32 -5.70 6.79
C PRO A 399 13.48 -5.94 5.51
N GLY A 400 14.09 -6.18 4.36
CA GLY A 400 13.44 -6.44 3.07
C GLY A 400 13.32 -7.90 2.61
N SER A 401 13.83 -8.92 3.31
CA SER A 401 13.85 -10.27 2.73
C SER A 401 12.51 -11.05 2.75
N GLY A 402 11.43 -10.45 3.27
CA GLY A 402 10.10 -11.06 3.35
C GLY A 402 9.13 -10.65 2.23
N ALA A 403 9.49 -9.70 1.37
CA ALA A 403 8.66 -9.30 0.23
C ALA A 403 8.90 -10.27 -0.94
N GLY A 404 8.30 -11.45 -0.87
CA GLY A 404 8.18 -12.32 -2.03
C GLY A 404 7.40 -11.58 -3.12
N GLU A 405 8.04 -11.33 -4.27
CA GLU A 405 7.36 -10.93 -5.49
C GLU A 405 6.27 -11.97 -5.81
N PRO A 406 4.99 -11.58 -5.95
CA PRO A 406 4.01 -12.49 -6.52
C PRO A 406 4.33 -12.67 -8.01
N ALA A 407 4.49 -13.93 -8.41
CA ALA A 407 4.64 -14.35 -9.81
C ALA A 407 3.37 -14.15 -10.64
#